data_AF-A0A5C4XAM5-F1
#
_entry.id   AF-A0A5C4XAM5-F1
#
_cell.length_a   1.000
_cell.length_b   1.000
_cell.length_c   1.000
_cell.angle_alpha   90.00
_cell.angle_beta   90.00
_cell.angle_gamma   90.00
#
_symmetry.space_group_name_H-M   'P 1'
#
loop_
_entity.id
_entity.type
_entity.pdbx_description
1 polymer ?
#
loop_
_entity_poly.entity_id
_entity_poly.type
_entity_poly.pdbx_seq_one_letter_code
_entity_poly.pdbx_strand_id
1 'polypeptide(L)'
;MAQVRRLSRAGGPLSVEGSTATTNVGAWFRGGEPTPLRRRLHRQLLVEANAGARADQERHAIVMAGPPGAGKSTVRVPFMAAEGLDPASYTVIDADHFKEGLVHAALADGSYERFIKPSEIRQLEAAGERFFPLEMSALLQEESGLLARAQQRQLLRAGANVIIDTVLSNPDKAVELGGRLEAMGYTVTVLDVEVSAELSQARIEHRWALAYREALTGVGSAGGGRWVPSEYARQVFDGPQGPGGPSRSEAAAAGLAQTCPAVLRYQVLRTPGGREQVLQGQPQLEVDLARSGPGGPLQPVARSTRSVAAPTAPGDGRQSSAPVQSGRTDPPRGPASMSLADRVTRQAQFREAAQRSAAAPGWTSPAGRGPNLSPGGKPRGPGGSR
;
A
#
# COMPACT_ATOMS: atom_id res chain seq x y z
N MET A 1 -18.67 -10.55 -8.32
CA MET A 1 -18.76 -9.08 -8.08
C MET A 1 -19.99 -8.68 -7.24
N ALA A 2 -21.21 -9.16 -7.55
CA ALA A 2 -22.40 -8.80 -6.77
C ALA A 2 -22.29 -9.15 -5.27
N GLN A 3 -21.70 -10.30 -4.96
CA GLN A 3 -21.48 -10.76 -3.58
C GLN A 3 -20.53 -9.85 -2.78
N VAL A 4 -19.31 -9.62 -3.29
CA VAL A 4 -18.33 -8.76 -2.60
C VAL A 4 -18.86 -7.34 -2.37
N ARG A 5 -19.63 -6.79 -3.32
CA ARG A 5 -20.32 -5.50 -3.12
C ARG A 5 -21.34 -5.54 -1.99
N ARG A 6 -22.21 -6.56 -1.98
CA ARG A 6 -23.26 -6.72 -0.96
C ARG A 6 -22.66 -6.80 0.43
N LEU A 7 -21.58 -7.56 0.59
CA LEU A 7 -20.89 -7.79 1.87
C LEU A 7 -20.10 -6.58 2.36
N SER A 8 -19.72 -5.67 1.45
CA SER A 8 -18.91 -4.48 1.75
C SER A 8 -19.73 -3.21 2.02
N ARG A 9 -21.06 -3.30 2.12
CA ARG A 9 -21.90 -2.16 2.54
C ARG A 9 -21.56 -1.74 3.97
N ALA A 10 -21.87 -0.50 4.34
CA ALA A 10 -21.74 -0.04 5.72
C ALA A 10 -22.39 -1.03 6.71
N GLY A 11 -21.66 -1.36 7.78
CA GLY A 11 -22.06 -2.37 8.77
C GLY A 11 -22.04 -3.83 8.29
N GLY A 12 -21.65 -4.09 7.04
CA GLY A 12 -21.55 -5.43 6.47
C GLY A 12 -20.30 -6.20 6.93
N PRO A 13 -20.23 -7.52 6.63
CA PRO A 13 -19.12 -8.39 7.07
C PRO A 13 -17.74 -8.02 6.51
N LEU A 14 -17.68 -7.27 5.40
CA LEU A 14 -16.44 -6.74 4.81
C LEU A 14 -16.32 -5.22 4.98
N SER A 15 -17.09 -4.62 5.89
CA SER A 15 -16.93 -3.21 6.24
C SER A 15 -15.66 -2.99 7.08
N VAL A 16 -15.12 -1.78 7.06
CA VAL A 16 -13.91 -1.41 7.83
C VAL A 16 -14.11 -1.61 9.34
N GLU A 17 -15.35 -1.44 9.80
CA GLU A 17 -15.75 -1.59 11.21
C GLU A 17 -16.28 -3.00 11.54
N GLY A 18 -16.14 -3.94 10.59
CA GLY A 18 -16.64 -5.31 10.75
C GLY A 18 -16.08 -6.00 12.00
N SER A 19 -16.82 -6.97 12.54
CA SER A 19 -16.42 -7.71 13.75
C SER A 19 -15.11 -8.48 13.58
N THR A 20 -14.74 -8.84 12.35
CA THR A 20 -13.46 -9.48 12.00
C THR A 20 -12.41 -8.51 11.47
N ALA A 21 -12.63 -7.19 11.58
CA ALA A 21 -11.58 -6.21 11.35
C ALA A 21 -10.40 -6.53 12.27
N THR A 22 -9.17 -6.44 11.78
CA THR A 22 -8.02 -7.01 12.50
C THR A 22 -7.77 -6.31 13.84
N THR A 23 -8.13 -5.03 13.95
CA THR A 23 -8.11 -4.25 15.19
C THR A 23 -9.19 -4.65 16.21
N ASN A 24 -10.23 -5.35 15.77
CA ASN A 24 -11.31 -5.87 16.63
C ASN A 24 -11.03 -7.29 17.13
N VAL A 25 -9.99 -7.96 16.61
CA VAL A 25 -9.60 -9.32 17.03
C VAL A 25 -8.91 -9.27 18.40
N GLY A 26 -9.59 -9.72 19.45
CA GLY A 26 -9.09 -9.68 20.84
C GLY A 26 -7.78 -10.44 21.12
N ALA A 27 -7.42 -11.38 20.25
CA ALA A 27 -6.13 -12.07 20.29
C ALA A 27 -4.96 -11.17 19.81
N TRP A 28 -5.25 -10.16 18.99
CA TRP A 28 -4.29 -9.27 18.38
C TRP A 28 -4.31 -7.87 18.95
N PHE A 29 -5.46 -7.39 19.42
CA PHE A 29 -5.64 -6.07 19.99
C PHE A 29 -6.41 -6.15 21.32
N ARG A 30 -6.02 -5.34 22.30
CA ARG A 30 -6.70 -5.20 23.60
C ARG A 30 -6.74 -3.74 23.99
N GLY A 31 -7.93 -3.20 24.24
CA GLY A 31 -8.11 -1.78 24.57
C GLY A 31 -7.59 -0.84 23.47
N GLY A 32 -7.72 -1.24 22.19
CA GLY A 32 -7.22 -0.49 21.04
C GLY A 32 -5.73 -0.67 20.73
N GLU A 33 -4.97 -1.34 21.61
CA GLU A 33 -3.52 -1.51 21.46
C GLU A 33 -3.14 -2.92 20.98
N PRO A 34 -2.16 -3.07 20.08
CA PRO A 34 -1.71 -4.38 19.62
C PRO A 34 -1.06 -5.18 20.77
N THR A 35 -1.34 -6.47 20.87
CA THR A 35 -0.74 -7.36 21.87
C THR A 35 0.77 -7.53 21.64
N PRO A 36 1.56 -8.01 22.63
CA PRO A 36 3.00 -8.20 22.46
C PRO A 36 3.38 -9.07 21.23
N LEU A 37 2.59 -10.10 20.95
CA LEU A 37 2.79 -10.95 19.77
C LEU A 37 2.52 -10.17 18.48
N ARG A 38 1.40 -9.44 18.41
CA ARG A 38 1.07 -8.64 17.23
C ARG A 38 2.09 -7.53 16.98
N ARG A 39 2.62 -6.91 18.03
CA ARG A 39 3.72 -5.93 17.94
C ARG A 39 5.01 -6.54 17.38
N ARG A 40 5.29 -7.83 17.58
CA ARG A 40 6.46 -8.48 16.95
C ARG A 40 6.29 -8.56 15.45
N LEU A 41 5.11 -8.99 14.97
CA LEU A 41 4.79 -8.98 13.55
C LEU A 41 4.86 -7.56 12.97
N HIS A 42 4.28 -6.56 13.65
CA HIS A 42 4.37 -5.17 13.22
C HIS A 42 5.81 -4.68 13.05
N ARG A 43 6.68 -4.99 14.01
CA ARG A 43 8.11 -4.65 13.90
C ARG A 43 8.77 -5.34 12.73
N GLN A 44 8.47 -6.62 12.50
CA GLN A 44 9.00 -7.37 11.35
C GLN A 44 8.59 -6.71 10.03
N LEU A 45 7.30 -6.44 9.84
CA LEU A 45 6.79 -5.78 8.63
C LEU A 45 7.40 -4.39 8.42
N LEU A 46 7.63 -3.63 9.50
CA LEU A 46 8.30 -2.33 9.41
C LEU A 46 9.78 -2.46 9.00
N VAL A 47 10.50 -3.44 9.52
CA VAL A 47 11.89 -3.72 9.12
C VAL A 47 11.96 -4.10 7.65
N GLU A 48 11.06 -4.97 7.19
CA GLU A 48 10.96 -5.39 5.79
C GLU A 48 10.62 -4.22 4.88
N ALA A 49 9.62 -3.41 5.24
CA ALA A 49 9.19 -2.25 4.45
C ALA A 49 10.25 -1.14 4.37
N ASN A 50 11.14 -1.04 5.37
CA ASN A 50 12.24 -0.08 5.39
C ASN A 50 13.57 -0.66 4.87
N ALA A 51 13.58 -1.91 4.39
CA ALA A 51 14.78 -2.54 3.88
C ALA A 51 15.30 -1.75 2.66
N GLY A 52 16.53 -1.24 2.76
CA GLY A 52 17.16 -0.44 1.72
C GLY A 52 16.82 1.05 1.75
N ALA A 53 16.01 1.51 2.72
CA ALA A 53 15.82 2.93 2.97
C ALA A 53 17.16 3.60 3.32
N ARG A 54 17.41 4.78 2.74
CA ARG A 54 18.62 5.56 2.99
C ARG A 54 18.32 6.67 3.99
N ALA A 55 19.04 6.68 5.10
CA ALA A 55 18.97 7.76 6.09
C ALA A 55 19.79 8.98 5.64
N ASP A 56 19.54 10.11 6.32
CA ASP A 56 20.30 11.36 6.20
C ASP A 56 20.48 11.84 4.76
N GLN A 57 19.39 11.76 4.00
CA GLN A 57 19.30 12.28 2.64
C GLN A 57 18.91 13.77 2.67
N GLU A 58 18.48 14.28 1.53
CA GLU A 58 18.06 15.67 1.31
C GLU A 58 16.78 16.07 2.06
N ARG A 59 16.09 15.12 2.71
CA ARG A 59 14.77 15.31 3.35
C ARG A 59 13.76 15.84 2.33
N HIS A 60 13.66 15.18 1.18
CA HIS A 60 12.63 15.49 0.19
C HIS A 60 11.44 14.53 0.32
N ALA A 61 10.24 15.09 0.44
CA ALA A 61 8.99 14.35 0.48
C ALA A 61 8.14 14.63 -0.76
N ILE A 62 7.69 13.57 -1.43
CA ILE A 62 6.65 13.65 -2.45
C ILE A 62 5.35 13.15 -1.83
N VAL A 63 4.35 14.02 -1.70
CA VAL A 63 3.00 13.64 -1.25
C VAL A 63 2.16 13.37 -2.49
N MET A 64 1.77 12.11 -2.69
CA MET A 64 0.88 11.72 -3.76
C MET A 64 -0.54 11.64 -3.24
N ALA A 65 -1.43 12.47 -3.77
CA ALA A 65 -2.84 12.56 -3.40
C ALA A 65 -3.74 12.11 -4.56
N GLY A 66 -4.98 11.74 -4.24
CA GLY A 66 -5.99 11.46 -5.25
C GLY A 66 -6.87 10.26 -4.91
N PRO A 67 -8.08 10.17 -5.49
CA PRO A 67 -9.04 9.11 -5.20
C PRO A 67 -8.49 7.70 -5.52
N PRO A 68 -9.05 6.65 -4.91
CA PRO A 68 -8.77 5.28 -5.33
C PRO A 68 -9.04 5.10 -6.83
N GLY A 69 -8.17 4.40 -7.54
CA GLY A 69 -8.31 4.22 -9.00
C GLY A 69 -7.86 5.42 -9.85
N ALA A 70 -7.36 6.52 -9.25
CA ALA A 70 -6.87 7.66 -10.03
C ALA A 70 -5.64 7.36 -10.90
N GLY A 71 -4.83 6.37 -10.52
CA GLY A 71 -3.62 6.00 -11.26
C GLY A 71 -2.32 6.57 -10.70
N LYS A 72 -2.28 6.94 -9.41
CA LYS A 72 -1.08 7.40 -8.69
C LYS A 72 0.17 6.58 -9.03
N SER A 73 0.12 5.25 -8.87
CA SER A 73 1.28 4.39 -9.14
C SER A 73 1.74 4.42 -10.61
N THR A 74 0.82 4.66 -11.57
CA THR A 74 1.13 4.76 -13.01
C THR A 74 1.88 6.04 -13.34
N VAL A 75 1.54 7.17 -12.70
CA VAL A 75 2.18 8.45 -12.97
C VAL A 75 3.48 8.67 -12.19
N ARG A 76 3.69 7.91 -11.10
CA ARG A 76 4.85 8.09 -10.21
C ARG A 76 6.19 8.03 -10.93
N VAL A 77 6.46 6.95 -11.67
CA VAL A 77 7.77 6.78 -12.36
C VAL A 77 7.96 7.84 -13.46
N PRO A 78 6.99 8.08 -14.36
CA PRO A 78 7.09 9.18 -15.33
C PRO A 78 7.29 10.56 -14.68
N PHE A 79 6.60 10.86 -13.59
CA PHE A 79 6.77 12.10 -12.82
C PHE A 79 8.20 12.22 -12.29
N MET A 80 8.71 11.20 -11.60
CA MET A 80 10.07 11.23 -11.05
C MET A 80 11.12 11.44 -12.14
N ALA A 81 10.96 10.78 -13.29
CA ALA A 81 11.85 10.97 -14.43
C ALA A 81 11.79 12.42 -14.98
N ALA A 82 10.60 13.00 -15.08
CA ALA A 82 10.41 14.38 -15.54
C ALA A 82 11.04 15.41 -14.59
N GLU A 83 11.06 15.11 -13.29
CA GLU A 83 11.68 15.92 -12.23
C GLU A 83 13.18 15.62 -12.04
N GLY A 84 13.75 14.67 -12.80
CA GLY A 84 15.16 14.28 -12.66
C GLY A 84 15.47 13.55 -11.36
N LEU A 85 14.47 12.94 -10.72
CA LEU A 85 14.59 12.23 -9.46
C LEU A 85 14.88 10.74 -9.69
N ASP A 86 15.85 10.17 -8.97
CA ASP A 86 16.12 8.72 -8.99
C ASP A 86 15.13 7.97 -8.08
N PRO A 87 14.27 7.07 -8.63
CA PRO A 87 13.37 6.25 -7.83
C PRO A 87 14.06 5.42 -6.74
N ALA A 88 15.31 5.00 -6.96
CA ALA A 88 16.04 4.19 -5.98
C ALA A 88 16.49 4.99 -4.74
N SER A 89 16.38 6.33 -4.77
CA SER A 89 16.68 7.19 -3.63
C SER A 89 15.48 7.42 -2.70
N TYR A 90 14.27 7.01 -3.11
CA TYR A 90 13.03 7.24 -2.34
C TYR A 90 12.50 5.94 -1.74
N THR A 91 11.96 6.05 -0.53
CA THR A 91 11.17 4.98 0.10
C THR A 91 9.68 5.31 -0.01
N VAL A 92 8.89 4.39 -0.59
CA VAL A 92 7.44 4.55 -0.72
C VAL A 92 6.77 4.11 0.58
N ILE A 93 5.91 4.96 1.12
CA ILE A 93 5.03 4.69 2.25
C ILE A 93 3.62 4.48 1.68
N ASP A 94 3.14 3.24 1.72
CA ASP A 94 1.80 2.83 1.24
C ASP A 94 1.20 1.82 2.22
N ALA A 95 0.00 2.13 2.74
CA ALA A 95 -0.72 1.23 3.64
C ALA A 95 -1.10 -0.09 2.96
N ASP A 96 -1.34 -0.09 1.65
CA ASP A 96 -1.74 -1.29 0.92
C ASP A 96 -0.61 -2.35 0.90
N HIS A 97 0.66 -1.95 0.96
CA HIS A 97 1.79 -2.89 1.12
C HIS A 97 1.69 -3.66 2.45
N PHE A 98 1.32 -2.98 3.54
CA PHE A 98 1.16 -3.63 4.84
C PHE A 98 -0.03 -4.58 4.87
N LYS A 99 -1.11 -4.31 4.11
CA LYS A 99 -2.25 -5.25 4.02
C LYS A 99 -1.79 -6.60 3.45
N GLU A 100 -0.97 -6.58 2.42
CA GLU A 100 -0.43 -7.80 1.81
C GLU A 100 0.43 -8.58 2.82
N GLY A 101 1.34 -7.90 3.53
CA GLY A 101 2.17 -8.53 4.57
C GLY A 101 1.35 -9.12 5.72
N LEU A 102 0.33 -8.41 6.20
CA LEU A 102 -0.57 -8.88 7.26
C LEU A 102 -1.40 -10.09 6.82
N VAL A 103 -1.93 -10.08 5.58
CA VAL A 103 -2.64 -11.22 5.00
C VAL A 103 -1.71 -12.41 4.84
N HIS A 104 -0.51 -12.21 4.31
CA HIS A 104 0.45 -13.29 4.12
C HIS A 104 0.85 -13.97 5.44
N ALA A 105 1.15 -13.17 6.47
CA ALA A 105 1.45 -13.70 7.80
C ALA A 105 0.25 -14.49 8.38
N ALA A 106 -0.97 -13.99 8.21
CA ALA A 106 -2.18 -14.65 8.71
C ALA A 106 -2.51 -15.94 7.94
N LEU A 107 -2.18 -16.03 6.65
CA LEU A 107 -2.31 -17.27 5.89
C LEU A 107 -1.28 -18.30 6.36
N ALA A 108 -0.04 -17.87 6.61
CA ALA A 108 1.06 -18.77 7.00
C ALA A 108 0.84 -19.43 8.37
N ASP A 109 0.24 -18.72 9.33
CA ASP A 109 -0.06 -19.27 10.67
C ASP A 109 -1.50 -19.80 10.82
N GLY A 110 -2.26 -19.84 9.72
CA GLY A 110 -3.66 -20.28 9.67
C GLY A 110 -4.66 -19.34 10.35
N SER A 111 -4.22 -18.20 10.85
CA SER A 111 -5.06 -17.25 11.57
C SER A 111 -6.00 -16.46 10.66
N TYR A 112 -5.75 -16.43 9.35
CA TYR A 112 -6.64 -15.85 8.34
C TYR A 112 -8.02 -16.52 8.37
N GLU A 113 -8.06 -17.86 8.28
CA GLU A 113 -9.30 -18.64 8.32
C GLU A 113 -10.04 -18.50 9.64
N ARG A 114 -9.30 -18.33 10.74
CA ARG A 114 -9.85 -18.30 12.10
C ARG A 114 -10.40 -16.93 12.49
N PHE A 115 -9.71 -15.85 12.13
CA PHE A 115 -9.99 -14.52 12.68
C PHE A 115 -10.35 -13.46 11.64
N ILE A 116 -9.80 -13.53 10.42
CA ILE A 116 -10.03 -12.50 9.39
C ILE A 116 -11.26 -12.84 8.56
N LYS A 117 -11.35 -14.09 8.07
CA LYS A 117 -12.45 -14.52 7.22
C LYS A 117 -13.77 -14.47 8.01
N PRO A 118 -14.77 -13.69 7.58
CA PRO A 118 -16.09 -13.69 8.19
C PRO A 118 -16.83 -15.03 8.02
N SER A 119 -17.77 -15.34 8.92
CA SER A 119 -18.64 -16.52 8.82
C SER A 119 -19.45 -16.56 7.54
N GLU A 120 -19.91 -15.41 7.08
CA GLU A 120 -20.74 -15.20 5.90
C GLU A 120 -19.96 -15.56 4.64
N ILE A 121 -18.66 -15.25 4.61
CA ILE A 121 -17.78 -15.70 3.53
C ILE A 121 -17.63 -17.22 3.58
N ARG A 122 -17.37 -17.81 4.75
CA ARG A 122 -17.26 -19.28 4.89
C ARG A 122 -18.52 -20.00 4.40
N GLN A 123 -19.70 -19.46 4.71
CA GLN A 123 -20.99 -20.00 4.26
C GLN A 123 -21.13 -19.92 2.73
N LEU A 124 -20.74 -18.80 2.12
CA LEU A 124 -20.78 -18.64 0.67
C LEU A 124 -19.77 -19.57 -0.03
N GLU A 125 -18.57 -19.72 0.53
CA GLU A 125 -17.58 -20.67 0.02
C GLU A 125 -18.07 -22.13 0.12
N ALA A 126 -18.75 -22.49 1.21
CA ALA A 126 -19.39 -23.79 1.35
C ALA A 126 -20.52 -24.01 0.31
N ALA A 127 -21.14 -22.93 -0.16
CA ALA A 127 -22.12 -22.95 -1.26
C ALA A 127 -21.47 -22.90 -2.66
N GLY A 128 -20.14 -22.95 -2.75
CA GLY A 128 -19.40 -23.01 -4.02
C GLY A 128 -18.90 -21.68 -4.55
N GLU A 129 -19.14 -20.56 -3.86
CA GLU A 129 -18.54 -19.27 -4.21
C GLU A 129 -17.03 -19.30 -3.94
N ARG A 130 -16.26 -18.47 -4.65
CA ARG A 130 -14.82 -18.31 -4.37
C ARG A 130 -14.51 -16.90 -3.95
N PHE A 131 -13.71 -16.79 -2.88
CA PHE A 131 -13.16 -15.53 -2.39
C PHE A 131 -11.66 -15.65 -2.23
N PHE A 132 -10.95 -14.56 -2.51
CA PHE A 132 -9.51 -14.48 -2.32
C PHE A 132 -9.14 -13.54 -1.16
N PRO A 133 -8.01 -13.79 -0.47
CA PRO A 133 -7.65 -13.05 0.75
C PRO A 133 -7.65 -11.52 0.66
N LEU A 134 -7.24 -10.94 -0.46
CA LEU A 134 -7.19 -9.48 -0.62
C LEU A 134 -8.57 -8.85 -0.87
N GLU A 135 -9.62 -9.65 -1.08
CA GLU A 135 -11.00 -9.13 -1.06
C GLU A 135 -11.44 -8.69 0.33
N MET A 136 -10.76 -9.17 1.38
CA MET A 136 -10.97 -8.79 2.77
C MET A 136 -10.18 -7.54 3.18
N SER A 137 -9.49 -6.88 2.25
CA SER A 137 -8.57 -5.76 2.51
C SER A 137 -9.18 -4.62 3.36
N ALA A 138 -10.49 -4.41 3.30
CA ALA A 138 -11.19 -3.42 4.12
C ALA A 138 -11.07 -3.72 5.62
N LEU A 139 -11.06 -5.00 6.02
CA LEU A 139 -10.89 -5.45 7.41
C LEU A 139 -9.49 -5.15 7.96
N LEU A 140 -8.51 -4.89 7.09
CA LEU A 140 -7.13 -4.57 7.46
C LEU A 140 -6.85 -3.05 7.43
N GLN A 141 -7.85 -2.22 7.13
CA GLN A 141 -7.67 -0.80 6.86
C GLN A 141 -7.03 -0.04 8.03
N GLU A 142 -7.54 -0.22 9.25
CA GLU A 142 -7.01 0.51 10.42
C GLU A 142 -5.61 0.04 10.80
N GLU A 143 -5.37 -1.27 10.87
CA GLU A 143 -4.07 -1.81 11.25
C GLU A 143 -2.96 -1.46 10.25
N SER A 144 -3.24 -1.56 8.94
CA SER A 144 -2.29 -1.13 7.91
C SER A 144 -2.03 0.39 7.97
N GLY A 145 -3.04 1.18 8.31
CA GLY A 145 -2.88 2.62 8.57
C GLY A 145 -1.99 2.92 9.77
N LEU A 146 -2.08 2.15 10.86
CA LEU A 146 -1.17 2.25 12.01
C LEU A 146 0.28 1.99 11.59
N LEU A 147 0.53 0.95 10.79
CA LEU A 147 1.85 0.60 10.28
C LEU A 147 2.41 1.66 9.34
N ALA A 148 1.64 2.15 8.37
CA ALA A 148 2.07 3.21 7.47
C ALA A 148 2.45 4.49 8.23
N ARG A 149 1.67 4.88 9.25
CA ARG A 149 2.02 6.03 10.12
C ARG A 149 3.28 5.76 10.94
N ALA A 150 3.49 4.54 11.42
CA ALA A 150 4.70 4.15 12.13
C ALA A 150 5.94 4.19 11.22
N GLN A 151 5.82 3.67 10.00
CA GLN A 151 6.86 3.72 8.98
C GLN A 151 7.21 5.17 8.64
N GLN A 152 6.20 5.99 8.38
CA GLN A 152 6.38 7.42 8.12
C GLN A 152 7.15 8.10 9.25
N ARG A 153 6.77 7.89 10.51
CA ARG A 153 7.51 8.48 11.65
C ARG A 153 8.97 8.03 11.71
N GLN A 154 9.26 6.76 11.40
CA GLN A 154 10.64 6.26 11.41
C GLN A 154 11.48 6.89 10.29
N LEU A 155 10.96 6.90 9.06
CA LEU A 155 11.66 7.43 7.90
C LEU A 155 11.86 8.94 7.96
N LEU A 156 10.85 9.68 8.41
CA LEU A 156 10.95 11.14 8.56
C LEU A 156 11.99 11.54 9.62
N ARG A 157 12.03 10.82 10.76
CA ARG A 157 13.06 11.04 11.79
C ARG A 157 14.45 10.73 11.27
N ALA A 158 14.59 9.68 10.45
CA ALA A 158 15.85 9.30 9.82
C ALA A 158 16.28 10.23 8.68
N GLY A 159 15.48 11.23 8.29
CA GLY A 159 15.82 12.14 7.20
C GLY A 159 15.85 11.48 5.82
N ALA A 160 15.12 10.38 5.63
CA ALA A 160 15.04 9.70 4.34
C ALA A 160 14.22 10.51 3.33
N ASN A 161 14.53 10.35 2.03
CA ASN A 161 13.64 10.80 0.96
C ASN A 161 12.44 9.85 0.86
N VAL A 162 11.23 10.40 0.85
CA VAL A 162 10.00 9.60 0.97
C VAL A 162 8.96 9.95 -0.09
N ILE A 163 8.21 8.94 -0.51
CA ILE A 163 6.96 9.12 -1.27
C ILE A 163 5.83 8.68 -0.37
N ILE A 164 4.95 9.61 -0.01
CA ILE A 164 3.78 9.33 0.83
C ILE A 164 2.60 9.10 -0.12
N ASP A 165 2.29 7.84 -0.42
CA ASP A 165 1.17 7.46 -1.27
C ASP A 165 -0.10 7.33 -0.42
N THR A 166 -1.02 8.25 -0.60
CA THR A 166 -2.26 8.28 0.17
C THR A 166 -3.43 8.79 -0.66
N VAL A 167 -4.64 8.58 -0.16
CA VAL A 167 -5.83 9.24 -0.74
C VAL A 167 -5.83 10.72 -0.35
N LEU A 168 -5.38 11.07 0.86
CA LEU A 168 -5.43 12.43 1.41
C LEU A 168 -6.83 13.06 1.44
N SER A 169 -7.89 12.33 1.78
CA SER A 169 -9.27 12.85 1.75
C SER A 169 -9.71 13.69 2.97
N ASN A 170 -8.84 13.91 3.96
CA ASN A 170 -9.16 14.68 5.16
C ASN A 170 -8.25 15.92 5.24
N PRO A 171 -8.80 17.15 5.15
CA PRO A 171 -8.05 18.39 5.19
C PRO A 171 -7.21 18.58 6.47
N ASP A 172 -7.76 18.26 7.64
CA ASP A 172 -7.04 18.40 8.92
C ASP A 172 -5.80 17.49 8.95
N LYS A 173 -5.94 16.25 8.48
CA LYS A 173 -4.80 15.33 8.34
C LYS A 173 -3.77 15.80 7.33
N ALA A 174 -4.19 16.53 6.29
CA ALA A 174 -3.29 17.12 5.32
C ALA A 174 -2.48 18.27 5.96
N VAL A 175 -3.13 19.14 6.74
CA VAL A 175 -2.47 20.20 7.52
C VAL A 175 -1.50 19.61 8.55
N GLU A 176 -1.91 18.60 9.31
CA GLU A 176 -1.03 17.90 10.26
C GLU A 176 0.18 17.26 9.57
N LEU A 177 -0.01 16.70 8.38
CA LEU A 177 1.09 16.15 7.58
C LEU A 177 2.06 17.26 7.16
N GLY A 178 1.54 18.38 6.65
CA GLY A 178 2.32 19.55 6.26
C GLY A 178 3.16 20.09 7.42
N GLY A 179 2.52 20.37 8.56
CA GLY A 179 3.23 20.85 9.75
C GLY A 179 4.28 19.89 10.27
N ARG A 180 4.05 18.57 10.19
CA ARG A 180 5.07 17.57 10.56
C ARG A 180 6.26 17.57 9.60
N LEU A 181 6.03 17.66 8.29
CA LEU A 181 7.09 17.72 7.29
C LEU A 181 7.94 18.98 7.47
N GLU A 182 7.28 20.13 7.61
CA GLU A 182 7.92 21.42 7.87
C GLU A 182 8.77 21.40 9.15
N ALA A 183 8.20 20.94 10.27
CA ALA A 183 8.90 20.84 11.54
C ALA A 183 10.14 19.91 11.50
N MET A 184 10.17 18.96 10.56
CA MET A 184 11.29 18.05 10.34
C MET A 184 12.25 18.53 9.24
N GLY A 185 12.07 19.75 8.72
CA GLY A 185 12.95 20.37 7.74
C GLY A 185 12.86 19.76 6.35
N TYR A 186 11.72 19.15 6.00
CA TYR A 186 11.52 18.58 4.67
C TYR A 186 11.21 19.65 3.64
N THR A 187 11.70 19.48 2.41
CA THR A 187 11.09 20.09 1.23
C THR A 187 9.99 19.18 0.72
N VAL A 188 8.90 19.76 0.21
CA VAL A 188 7.71 19.00 -0.17
C VAL A 188 7.30 19.28 -1.61
N THR A 189 7.07 18.21 -2.37
CA THR A 189 6.35 18.25 -3.64
C THR A 189 5.00 17.56 -3.48
N VAL A 190 3.92 18.23 -3.86
CA VAL A 190 2.57 17.65 -3.86
C VAL A 190 2.19 17.29 -5.29
N LEU A 191 1.96 16.01 -5.53
CA LEU A 191 1.47 15.46 -6.79
C LEU A 191 0.04 14.96 -6.59
N ASP A 192 -0.92 15.74 -7.03
CA ASP A 192 -2.34 15.41 -6.97
C ASP A 192 -2.80 14.75 -8.28
N VAL A 193 -3.44 13.59 -8.19
CA VAL A 193 -3.80 12.76 -9.34
C VAL A 193 -5.30 12.53 -9.32
N GLU A 194 -6.00 13.10 -10.29
CA GLU A 194 -7.44 13.24 -10.26
C GLU A 194 -8.14 12.58 -11.46
N VAL A 195 -9.34 12.08 -11.19
CA VAL A 195 -10.23 11.41 -12.16
C VAL A 195 -11.68 11.69 -11.79
N SER A 196 -12.61 11.50 -12.73
CA SER A 196 -14.05 11.51 -12.42
C SER A 196 -14.43 10.34 -11.49
N ALA A 197 -15.53 10.50 -10.75
CA ALA A 197 -16.05 9.46 -9.88
C ALA A 197 -16.41 8.18 -10.65
N GLU A 198 -16.97 8.35 -11.85
CA GLU A 198 -17.33 7.27 -12.76
C GLU A 198 -16.09 6.49 -13.22
N LEU A 199 -15.02 7.21 -13.60
CA LEU A 199 -13.76 6.60 -14.02
C LEU A 199 -13.04 5.91 -12.86
N SER A 200 -13.01 6.52 -11.67
CA SER A 200 -12.48 5.91 -10.44
C SER A 200 -13.17 4.58 -10.14
N GLN A 201 -14.50 4.59 -10.08
CA GLN A 201 -15.31 3.41 -9.79
C GLN A 201 -15.08 2.31 -10.83
N ALA A 202 -15.05 2.66 -12.12
CA ALA A 202 -14.83 1.71 -13.20
C ALA A 202 -13.41 1.12 -13.19
N ARG A 203 -12.37 1.90 -12.84
CA ARG A 203 -10.99 1.41 -12.69
C ARG A 203 -10.83 0.49 -11.48
N ILE A 204 -11.48 0.79 -10.35
CA ILE A 204 -11.52 -0.09 -9.17
C ILE A 204 -12.11 -1.45 -9.55
N GLU A 205 -13.26 -1.43 -10.22
CA GLU A 205 -13.95 -2.64 -10.69
C GLU A 205 -13.11 -3.44 -11.68
N HIS A 206 -12.53 -2.78 -12.67
CA HIS A 206 -11.68 -3.40 -13.67
C HIS A 206 -10.46 -4.06 -13.03
N ARG A 207 -9.74 -3.33 -12.16
CA ARG A 207 -8.56 -3.84 -11.46
C ARG A 207 -8.88 -5.06 -10.60
N TRP A 208 -9.98 -5.02 -9.85
CA TRP A 208 -10.42 -6.16 -9.05
C TRP A 208 -10.79 -7.34 -9.95
N ALA A 209 -11.58 -7.12 -11.01
CA ALA A 209 -12.05 -8.20 -11.89
C ALA A 209 -10.91 -8.87 -12.66
N LEU A 210 -9.90 -8.10 -13.08
CA LEU A 210 -8.70 -8.64 -13.70
C LEU A 210 -7.96 -9.57 -12.73
N ALA A 211 -7.59 -9.05 -11.55
CA ALA A 211 -6.84 -9.83 -10.56
C ALA A 211 -7.63 -11.03 -10.01
N TYR A 212 -8.96 -10.93 -9.91
CA TYR A 212 -9.82 -12.06 -9.56
C TYR A 212 -9.78 -13.16 -10.62
N ARG A 213 -9.86 -12.81 -11.92
CA ARG A 213 -9.76 -13.79 -13.02
C ARG A 213 -8.39 -14.43 -13.10
N GLU A 214 -7.33 -13.66 -12.91
CA GLU A 214 -5.96 -14.18 -12.85
C GLU A 214 -5.83 -15.19 -11.70
N ALA A 215 -6.30 -14.84 -10.50
CA ALA A 215 -6.23 -15.73 -9.35
C ALA A 215 -7.04 -17.03 -9.52
N LEU A 216 -8.17 -16.98 -10.26
CA LEU A 216 -8.92 -18.20 -10.62
C LEU A 216 -8.15 -19.15 -11.53
N THR A 217 -7.28 -18.64 -12.41
CA THR A 217 -6.46 -19.46 -13.29
C THR A 217 -5.09 -19.80 -12.69
N GLY A 218 -4.84 -19.40 -11.43
CA GLY A 218 -3.55 -19.58 -10.76
C GLY A 218 -2.44 -18.67 -11.32
N VAL A 219 -2.80 -17.67 -12.13
CA VAL A 219 -1.89 -16.66 -12.65
C VAL A 219 -1.95 -15.43 -11.71
N GLY A 220 -0.85 -14.71 -11.53
CA GLY A 220 -0.84 -13.49 -10.71
C GLY A 220 -0.77 -13.74 -9.19
N SER A 221 -1.24 -12.77 -8.40
CA SER A 221 -1.16 -12.84 -6.93
C SER A 221 -2.16 -13.85 -6.38
N ALA A 222 -1.67 -14.82 -5.60
CA ALA A 222 -2.51 -15.80 -4.89
C ALA A 222 -3.57 -15.13 -3.97
N GLY A 223 -3.37 -13.85 -3.62
CA GLY A 223 -4.31 -13.07 -2.82
C GLY A 223 -5.51 -12.52 -3.60
N GLY A 224 -5.56 -12.63 -4.94
CA GLY A 224 -6.61 -12.04 -5.77
C GLY A 224 -6.58 -10.50 -5.81
N GLY A 225 -7.68 -9.90 -6.26
CA GLY A 225 -7.81 -8.45 -6.40
C GLY A 225 -8.19 -7.73 -5.10
N ARG A 226 -7.50 -6.63 -4.78
CA ARG A 226 -7.90 -5.76 -3.67
C ARG A 226 -9.21 -5.05 -3.98
N TRP A 227 -10.27 -5.44 -3.26
CA TRP A 227 -11.56 -4.77 -3.32
C TRP A 227 -11.55 -3.44 -2.57
N VAL A 228 -12.19 -2.41 -3.14
CA VAL A 228 -12.42 -1.13 -2.48
C VAL A 228 -13.94 -0.93 -2.37
N PRO A 229 -14.51 -0.83 -1.15
CA PRO A 229 -15.94 -0.61 -0.96
C PRO A 229 -16.42 0.64 -1.71
N SER A 230 -17.51 0.51 -2.49
CA SER A 230 -18.01 1.61 -3.33
C SER A 230 -18.52 2.81 -2.53
N GLU A 231 -18.96 2.60 -1.28
CA GLU A 231 -19.36 3.71 -0.39
C GLU A 231 -18.14 4.53 0.03
N TYR A 232 -17.04 3.86 0.40
CA TYR A 232 -15.77 4.53 0.68
C TYR A 232 -15.27 5.32 -0.52
N ALA A 233 -15.32 4.74 -1.73
CA ALA A 233 -14.92 5.45 -2.94
C ALA A 233 -15.80 6.69 -3.20
N ARG A 234 -17.12 6.59 -3.00
CA ARG A 234 -18.06 7.72 -3.17
C ARG A 234 -17.82 8.84 -2.16
N GLN A 235 -17.48 8.52 -0.90
CA GLN A 235 -17.10 9.49 0.14
C GLN A 235 -15.77 10.21 -0.10
N VAL A 236 -15.08 9.95 -1.21
CA VAL A 236 -13.95 10.79 -1.64
C VAL A 236 -14.42 11.88 -2.61
N PHE A 237 -15.57 11.70 -3.25
CA PHE A 237 -16.14 12.63 -4.23
C PHE A 237 -17.27 13.50 -3.66
N ASP A 238 -17.59 13.39 -2.36
CA ASP A 238 -18.43 14.34 -1.61
C ASP A 238 -17.58 15.53 -1.12
N GLY A 239 -16.81 16.12 -2.05
CA GLY A 239 -16.00 17.29 -1.79
C GLY A 239 -16.82 18.51 -1.37
N PRO A 240 -16.17 19.63 -0.98
CA PRO A 240 -16.86 20.84 -0.50
C PRO A 240 -17.89 21.41 -1.49
N GLN A 241 -17.72 21.12 -2.78
CA GLN A 241 -18.60 21.57 -3.87
C GLN A 241 -19.68 20.54 -4.25
N GLY A 242 -19.76 19.42 -3.53
CA GLY A 242 -20.72 18.35 -3.76
C GLY A 242 -20.39 17.43 -4.94
N PRO A 243 -21.32 16.53 -5.29
CA PRO A 243 -21.15 15.58 -6.40
C PRO A 243 -20.90 16.30 -7.73
N GLY A 244 -19.77 16.01 -8.38
CA GLY A 244 -19.34 16.63 -9.64
C GLY A 244 -18.33 17.77 -9.48
N GLY A 245 -18.03 18.20 -8.26
CA GLY A 245 -16.91 19.08 -7.94
C GLY A 245 -15.58 18.34 -7.71
N PRO A 246 -14.51 19.06 -7.33
CA PRO A 246 -13.23 18.49 -6.92
C PRO A 246 -13.38 17.39 -5.87
N SER A 247 -12.52 16.38 -5.95
CA SER A 247 -12.48 15.35 -4.92
C SER A 247 -12.05 15.96 -3.57
N ARG A 248 -12.37 15.30 -2.45
CA ARG A 248 -11.82 15.65 -1.14
C ARG A 248 -10.30 15.61 -1.12
N SER A 249 -9.71 14.73 -1.93
CA SER A 249 -8.25 14.61 -2.09
C SER A 249 -7.69 15.89 -2.70
N GLU A 250 -8.31 16.39 -3.77
CA GLU A 250 -7.92 17.61 -4.46
C GLU A 250 -8.02 18.83 -3.53
N ALA A 251 -9.14 18.97 -2.80
CA ALA A 251 -9.30 20.05 -1.84
C ALA A 251 -8.25 20.02 -0.72
N ALA A 252 -7.93 18.84 -0.19
CA ALA A 252 -6.94 18.68 0.86
C ALA A 252 -5.50 18.86 0.34
N ALA A 253 -5.19 18.40 -0.88
CA ALA A 253 -3.90 18.59 -1.52
C ALA A 253 -3.63 20.06 -1.82
N ALA A 254 -4.63 20.76 -2.38
CA ALA A 254 -4.57 22.20 -2.58
C ALA A 254 -4.40 22.95 -1.25
N GLY A 255 -5.16 22.57 -0.22
CA GLY A 255 -5.04 23.14 1.13
C GLY A 255 -3.63 22.95 1.71
N LEU A 256 -3.08 21.73 1.63
CA LEU A 256 -1.70 21.44 2.04
C LEU A 256 -0.71 22.31 1.28
N ALA A 257 -0.82 22.40 -0.05
CA ALA A 257 0.09 23.17 -0.88
C ALA A 257 0.07 24.68 -0.54
N GLN A 258 -1.11 25.23 -0.25
CA GLN A 258 -1.28 26.64 0.07
C GLN A 258 -0.78 26.98 1.47
N THR A 259 -1.09 26.12 2.45
CA THR A 259 -0.88 26.39 3.88
C THR A 259 0.49 25.97 4.39
N CYS A 260 1.14 24.97 3.78
CA CYS A 260 2.45 24.48 4.21
C CYS A 260 3.58 25.24 3.47
N PRO A 261 4.38 26.06 4.18
CA PRO A 261 5.49 26.81 3.59
C PRO A 261 6.55 25.94 2.93
N ALA A 262 6.69 24.69 3.37
CA ALA A 262 7.65 23.72 2.85
C ALA A 262 7.27 23.14 1.48
N VAL A 263 6.03 23.36 0.99
CA VAL A 263 5.61 22.90 -0.32
C VAL A 263 6.19 23.80 -1.42
N LEU A 264 7.20 23.29 -2.12
CA LEU A 264 7.90 23.99 -3.19
C LEU A 264 7.25 23.79 -4.56
N ARG A 265 6.54 22.69 -4.75
CA ARG A 265 5.84 22.40 -6.01
C ARG A 265 4.50 21.72 -5.76
N TYR A 266 3.49 22.13 -6.52
CA TYR A 266 2.15 21.56 -6.53
C TYR A 266 1.70 21.30 -7.96
N GLN A 267 1.42 20.03 -8.27
CA GLN A 267 0.96 19.61 -9.58
C GLN A 267 -0.37 18.88 -9.48
N VAL A 268 -1.26 19.14 -10.43
CA VAL A 268 -2.51 18.39 -10.60
C VAL A 268 -2.46 17.69 -11.96
N LEU A 269 -2.47 16.37 -11.93
CA LEU A 269 -2.62 15.51 -13.11
C LEU A 269 -4.05 14.98 -13.17
N ARG A 270 -4.81 15.38 -14.20
CA ARG A 270 -6.17 14.89 -14.40
C ARG A 270 -6.27 13.94 -15.57
N THR A 271 -6.88 12.78 -15.39
CA THR A 271 -7.27 11.95 -16.54
C THR A 271 -8.61 12.42 -17.07
N PRO A 272 -8.71 12.94 -18.30
CA PRO A 272 -10.00 13.28 -18.88
C PRO A 272 -10.79 12.00 -19.19
N GLY A 273 -12.11 12.06 -19.00
CA GLY A 273 -13.01 11.02 -19.50
C GLY A 273 -13.97 10.40 -18.48
N GLY A 274 -14.85 9.55 -19.02
CA GLY A 274 -15.83 8.76 -18.30
C GLY A 274 -15.55 7.24 -18.41
N ARG A 275 -16.57 6.43 -18.08
CA ARG A 275 -16.47 4.95 -18.00
C ARG A 275 -16.00 4.28 -19.30
N GLU A 276 -16.16 4.91 -20.46
CA GLU A 276 -15.73 4.34 -21.74
C GLU A 276 -14.21 4.43 -21.95
N GLN A 277 -13.51 5.35 -21.26
CA GLN A 277 -12.06 5.56 -21.40
C GLN A 277 -11.23 4.90 -20.27
N VAL A 278 -11.78 3.92 -19.55
CA VAL A 278 -11.18 3.27 -18.37
C VAL A 278 -9.71 2.86 -18.56
N LEU A 279 -9.34 2.48 -19.78
CA LEU A 279 -8.00 1.95 -20.11
C LEU A 279 -7.15 2.88 -21.00
N GLN A 280 -7.73 3.93 -21.58
CA GLN A 280 -7.06 4.74 -22.63
C GLN A 280 -6.81 6.19 -22.22
N GLY A 281 -7.52 6.71 -21.22
CA GLY A 281 -7.30 8.06 -20.73
C GLY A 281 -5.89 8.22 -20.14
N GLN A 282 -5.09 9.09 -20.74
CA GLN A 282 -3.78 9.49 -20.23
C GLN A 282 -3.92 10.69 -19.30
N PRO A 283 -3.25 10.69 -18.13
CA PRO A 283 -3.21 11.85 -17.25
C PRO A 283 -2.60 13.07 -17.94
N GLN A 284 -3.22 14.23 -17.77
CA GLN A 284 -2.79 15.51 -18.32
C GLN A 284 -2.48 16.49 -17.19
N LEU A 285 -1.39 17.25 -17.34
CA LEU A 285 -1.02 18.30 -16.38
C LEU A 285 -1.97 19.49 -16.52
N GLU A 286 -2.77 19.73 -15.49
CA GLU A 286 -3.75 20.82 -15.44
C GLU A 286 -3.17 22.04 -14.72
N VAL A 287 -2.58 21.78 -13.54
CA VAL A 287 -1.99 22.79 -12.65
C VAL A 287 -0.51 22.45 -12.42
N ASP A 288 0.35 23.46 -12.51
CA ASP A 288 1.76 23.38 -12.12
C ASP A 288 2.15 24.70 -11.44
N LEU A 289 2.25 24.66 -10.11
CA LEU A 289 2.63 25.81 -9.30
C LEU A 289 3.96 25.52 -8.60
N ALA A 290 4.80 26.54 -8.47
CA ALA A 290 6.05 26.46 -7.72
C ALA A 290 6.23 27.67 -6.79
N ARG A 291 6.97 27.45 -5.69
CA ARG A 291 7.52 28.51 -4.85
C ARG A 291 9.01 28.65 -5.15
N SER A 292 9.51 29.88 -5.22
CA SER A 292 10.96 30.14 -5.34
C SER A 292 11.75 29.75 -4.08
N GLY A 293 11.07 29.66 -2.93
CA GLY A 293 11.62 29.18 -1.67
C GLY A 293 10.53 29.02 -0.60
N PRO A 294 10.85 28.42 0.55
CA PRO A 294 9.88 28.19 1.61
C PRO A 294 9.17 29.47 2.06
N GLY A 295 7.85 29.42 2.18
CA GLY A 295 7.01 30.54 2.63
C GLY A 295 6.70 31.63 1.59
N GLY A 296 7.36 31.68 0.44
CA GLY A 296 7.01 32.59 -0.68
C GLY A 296 5.75 32.14 -1.42
N PRO A 297 5.03 32.97 -2.20
CA PRO A 297 3.77 32.57 -2.83
C PRO A 297 3.94 31.44 -3.87
N LEU A 298 2.93 30.57 -3.99
CA LEU A 298 2.83 29.62 -5.12
C LEU A 298 2.47 30.40 -6.39
N GLN A 299 3.29 30.25 -7.43
CA GLN A 299 3.10 30.91 -8.71
C GLN A 299 3.04 29.89 -9.85
N PRO A 300 2.23 30.14 -10.90
CA PRO A 300 2.21 29.28 -12.08
C PRO A 300 3.59 29.13 -12.71
N VAL A 301 4.00 27.90 -12.95
CA VAL A 301 5.20 27.61 -13.74
C VAL A 301 4.85 27.84 -15.21
N ALA A 302 5.68 28.60 -15.93
CA ALA A 302 5.49 28.81 -17.36
C ALA A 302 5.47 27.44 -18.07
N ARG A 303 4.34 27.12 -18.73
CA ARG A 303 4.13 25.82 -19.38
C ARG A 303 5.19 25.61 -20.47
N SER A 304 6.20 24.79 -20.18
CA SER A 304 6.84 24.00 -21.22
C SER A 304 5.89 22.84 -21.51
N THR A 305 5.45 22.67 -22.75
CA THR A 305 4.59 21.56 -23.19
C THR A 305 5.32 20.23 -23.00
N ARG A 306 5.32 19.68 -21.77
CA ARG A 306 5.83 18.33 -21.47
C ARG A 306 4.64 17.41 -21.25
N SER A 307 4.37 16.57 -22.24
CA SER A 307 3.48 15.42 -22.06
C SER A 307 4.21 14.38 -21.23
N VAL A 308 3.62 13.97 -20.10
CA VAL A 308 4.13 12.85 -19.28
C VAL A 308 3.64 11.56 -19.91
N ALA A 309 4.28 11.13 -21.01
CA ALA A 309 3.93 9.88 -21.67
C ALA A 309 4.44 8.68 -20.85
N ALA A 310 3.58 7.70 -20.59
CA ALA A 310 3.99 6.41 -20.06
C ALA A 310 4.81 5.64 -21.13
N PRO A 311 5.88 4.93 -20.77
CA PRO A 311 6.64 4.14 -21.73
C PRO A 311 5.77 2.98 -22.27
N THR A 312 5.68 2.88 -23.58
CA THR A 312 5.16 1.72 -24.29
C THR A 312 6.10 0.53 -24.10
N ALA A 313 5.54 -0.66 -23.89
CA ALA A 313 6.31 -1.90 -23.78
C ALA A 313 7.15 -2.14 -25.06
N PRO A 314 8.37 -2.69 -24.95
CA PRO A 314 9.20 -2.97 -26.12
C PRO A 314 8.60 -4.15 -26.90
N GLY A 315 8.10 -3.85 -28.10
CA GLY A 315 7.78 -4.85 -29.12
C GLY A 315 9.05 -5.29 -29.85
N ASP A 316 9.11 -6.59 -30.12
CA ASP A 316 10.20 -7.30 -30.77
C ASP A 316 10.68 -6.70 -32.10
N GLY A 317 12.00 -6.55 -32.18
CA GLY A 317 12.83 -6.94 -33.33
C GLY A 317 12.59 -6.27 -34.68
N ARG A 318 13.52 -5.39 -35.08
CA ARG A 318 14.27 -5.60 -36.33
C ARG A 318 15.57 -4.80 -36.37
N GLN A 319 16.60 -5.50 -36.82
CA GLN A 319 18.00 -5.10 -36.94
C GLN A 319 18.18 -3.94 -37.94
N SER A 320 19.08 -3.01 -37.63
CA SER A 320 19.88 -2.35 -38.66
C SER A 320 21.21 -1.87 -38.09
N SER A 321 22.22 -1.98 -38.94
CA SER A 321 23.65 -2.10 -38.71
C SER A 321 24.32 -0.77 -38.34
N ALA A 322 25.32 -0.84 -37.47
CA ALA A 322 26.31 0.23 -37.27
C ALA A 322 27.29 0.33 -38.46
N PRO A 323 28.13 1.39 -38.50
CA PRO A 323 29.54 1.09 -38.26
C PRO A 323 30.24 2.02 -37.25
N VAL A 324 30.98 1.33 -36.37
CA VAL A 324 32.22 1.63 -35.64
C VAL A 324 32.92 2.97 -35.90
N GLN A 325 33.27 3.68 -34.82
CA GLN A 325 34.62 4.23 -34.63
C GLN A 325 35.02 4.28 -33.15
N SER A 326 36.29 3.96 -32.93
CA SER A 326 36.98 3.58 -31.70
C SER A 326 37.65 4.75 -30.96
N GLY A 327 37.76 4.68 -29.62
CA GLY A 327 38.68 5.55 -28.88
C GLY A 327 38.65 5.46 -27.34
N ARG A 328 39.27 4.41 -26.78
CA ARG A 328 40.06 4.34 -25.51
C ARG A 328 39.73 5.27 -24.30
N THR A 329 39.41 4.68 -23.13
CA THR A 329 40.30 4.43 -21.96
C THR A 329 39.48 4.17 -20.66
N ASP A 330 39.71 3.02 -20.02
CA ASP A 330 39.18 2.66 -18.67
C ASP A 330 40.11 3.16 -17.55
N PRO A 331 39.56 3.50 -16.37
CA PRO A 331 40.03 2.85 -15.13
C PRO A 331 38.89 2.58 -14.09
N PRO A 332 39.21 2.10 -12.88
CA PRO A 332 39.18 0.70 -12.44
C PRO A 332 37.85 0.24 -11.81
N ARG A 333 37.65 -1.08 -11.81
CA ARG A 333 36.50 -1.82 -11.27
C ARG A 333 36.35 -1.68 -9.73
N GLY A 334 35.28 -1.04 -9.29
CA GLY A 334 34.68 -1.23 -7.96
C GLY A 334 33.69 -2.41 -7.94
N PRO A 335 33.24 -2.87 -6.76
CA PRO A 335 32.48 -4.12 -6.63
C PRO A 335 31.10 -3.99 -7.29
N ALA A 336 30.71 -5.05 -8.01
CA ALA A 336 29.55 -5.11 -8.88
C ALA A 336 28.24 -4.63 -8.21
N SER A 337 27.69 -3.54 -8.74
CA SER A 337 26.31 -3.12 -8.50
C SER A 337 25.35 -4.13 -9.13
N MET A 338 24.56 -4.83 -8.30
CA MET A 338 23.52 -5.75 -8.77
C MET A 338 22.40 -4.99 -9.52
N SER A 339 22.04 -5.49 -10.70
CA SER A 339 20.97 -4.92 -11.51
C SER A 339 19.59 -5.13 -10.87
N LEU A 340 18.58 -4.36 -11.32
CA LEU A 340 17.19 -4.55 -10.90
C LEU A 340 16.66 -5.95 -11.29
N ALA A 341 17.13 -6.49 -12.43
CA ALA A 341 16.83 -7.85 -12.86
C ALA A 341 17.39 -8.90 -11.89
N ASP A 342 18.59 -8.68 -11.32
CA ASP A 342 19.19 -9.58 -10.33
C ASP A 342 18.43 -9.57 -8.99
N ARG A 343 17.81 -8.43 -8.63
CA ARG A 343 16.98 -8.30 -7.42
C ARG A 343 15.62 -8.97 -7.57
N VAL A 344 14.98 -8.81 -8.72
CA VAL A 344 13.71 -9.50 -9.05
C VAL A 344 13.93 -11.02 -9.15
N THR A 345 15.05 -11.45 -9.71
CA THR A 345 15.40 -12.87 -9.84
C THR A 345 15.69 -13.51 -8.49
N ARG A 346 16.36 -12.81 -7.55
CA ARG A 346 16.54 -13.32 -6.18
C ARG A 346 15.23 -13.34 -5.38
N GLN A 347 14.33 -12.38 -5.59
CA GLN A 347 13.01 -12.39 -4.94
C GLN A 347 12.15 -13.56 -5.43
N ALA A 348 12.28 -13.95 -6.70
CA ALA A 348 11.67 -15.17 -7.24
C ALA A 348 12.34 -16.46 -6.71
N GLN A 349 13.67 -16.52 -6.66
CA GLN A 349 14.42 -17.67 -6.13
C GLN A 349 14.20 -17.89 -4.62
N PHE A 350 13.96 -16.83 -3.84
CA PHE A 350 13.60 -16.95 -2.42
C PHE A 350 12.18 -17.47 -2.21
N ARG A 351 11.22 -17.09 -3.08
CA ARG A 351 9.85 -17.66 -3.09
C ARG A 351 9.88 -19.16 -3.41
N GLU A 352 10.76 -19.58 -4.30
CA GLU A 352 10.91 -21.00 -4.67
C GLU A 352 11.60 -21.81 -3.56
N ALA A 353 12.61 -21.25 -2.87
CA ALA A 353 13.26 -21.89 -1.72
C ALA A 353 12.31 -22.06 -0.51
N ALA A 354 11.45 -21.07 -0.26
CA ALA A 354 10.42 -21.14 0.79
C ALA A 354 9.33 -22.18 0.47
N GLN A 355 8.93 -22.31 -0.81
CA GLN A 355 7.98 -23.33 -1.26
C GLN A 355 8.57 -24.76 -1.19
N ARG A 356 9.86 -24.93 -1.48
CA ARG A 356 10.55 -26.24 -1.37
C ARG A 356 10.73 -26.67 0.10
N SER A 357 10.94 -25.73 1.02
CA SER A 357 10.99 -26.04 2.45
C SER A 357 9.63 -26.43 3.05
N ALA A 358 8.51 -26.04 2.42
CA ALA A 358 7.15 -26.42 2.84
C ALA A 358 6.69 -27.78 2.26
N ALA A 359 7.44 -28.37 1.32
CA ALA A 359 7.08 -29.61 0.63
C ALA A 359 7.85 -30.86 1.11
N ALA A 360 8.65 -30.76 2.17
CA ALA A 360 9.35 -31.93 2.74
C ALA A 360 8.38 -32.79 3.59
N PRO A 361 8.17 -34.07 3.28
CA PRO A 361 7.32 -34.94 4.08
C PRO A 361 8.11 -35.57 5.25
N GLY A 362 7.53 -35.50 6.45
CA GLY A 362 7.73 -36.51 7.50
C GLY A 362 8.77 -36.19 8.57
N TRP A 363 8.30 -35.64 9.69
CA TRP A 363 8.76 -36.10 11.01
C TRP A 363 7.58 -36.76 11.71
N THR A 364 7.64 -38.08 11.77
CA THR A 364 6.74 -38.95 12.53
C THR A 364 6.93 -38.68 14.02
N SER A 365 5.85 -38.32 14.72
CA SER A 365 5.82 -38.36 16.19
C SER A 365 5.75 -39.82 16.66
N PRO A 366 6.60 -40.26 17.60
CA PRO A 366 6.34 -41.51 18.31
C PRO A 366 5.29 -41.27 19.39
N ALA A 367 4.22 -42.04 19.32
CA ALA A 367 3.17 -42.13 20.31
C ALA A 367 3.71 -42.65 21.67
N GLY A 368 3.18 -42.06 22.74
CA GLY A 368 2.66 -42.74 23.93
C GLY A 368 3.59 -43.67 24.72
N ARG A 369 4.04 -43.21 25.88
CA ARG A 369 4.10 -44.03 27.09
C ARG A 369 3.56 -43.22 28.28
N GLY A 370 2.56 -43.80 28.94
CA GLY A 370 1.67 -43.16 29.90
C GLY A 370 2.27 -42.86 31.29
N PRO A 371 1.43 -42.37 32.21
CA PRO A 371 1.83 -41.76 33.46
C PRO A 371 2.10 -42.81 34.54
N ASN A 372 3.11 -42.59 35.37
CA ASN A 372 3.33 -43.40 36.56
C ASN A 372 3.82 -42.52 37.71
N LEU A 373 2.89 -41.93 38.47
CA LEU A 373 3.15 -41.44 39.82
C LEU A 373 1.88 -41.56 40.68
N SER A 374 2.01 -42.34 41.75
CA SER A 374 1.19 -42.34 42.96
C SER A 374 2.05 -42.97 44.07
N PRO A 375 1.75 -42.81 45.37
CA PRO A 375 1.00 -41.74 46.05
C PRO A 375 1.75 -41.23 47.30
N GLY A 376 1.40 -40.06 47.84
CA GLY A 376 1.90 -39.69 49.18
C GLY A 376 1.51 -38.29 49.63
N GLY A 377 0.49 -38.19 50.49
CA GLY A 377 0.19 -36.95 51.19
C GLY A 377 -1.25 -36.86 51.72
N LYS A 378 -1.49 -37.46 52.89
CA LYS A 378 -2.71 -37.24 53.70
C LYS A 378 -2.84 -35.75 54.08
N PRO A 379 -4.03 -35.15 54.02
CA PRO A 379 -4.38 -34.04 54.89
C PRO A 379 -5.22 -34.55 56.07
N ARG A 380 -4.71 -34.34 57.29
CA ARG A 380 -5.52 -34.39 58.52
C ARG A 380 -6.38 -33.13 58.56
N GLY A 381 -7.69 -33.30 58.55
CA GLY A 381 -8.59 -32.29 59.13
C GLY A 381 -8.59 -32.36 60.65
N PRO A 382 -9.13 -31.34 61.31
CA PRO A 382 -10.13 -31.62 62.31
C PRO A 382 -11.42 -30.85 62.03
N GLY A 383 -12.54 -31.56 62.11
CA GLY A 383 -13.84 -30.95 62.25
C GLY A 383 -14.07 -30.48 63.70
N GLY A 384 -14.83 -29.39 63.82
CA GLY A 384 -16.07 -29.38 64.59
C GLY A 384 -16.01 -29.22 66.12
N SER A 385 -16.77 -28.21 66.55
CA SER A 385 -17.61 -28.19 67.77
C SER A 385 -16.99 -27.66 69.06
N ARG A 386 -17.13 -26.36 69.31
CA ARG A 386 -18.14 -25.78 70.22
C ARG A 386 -18.10 -24.26 70.19
#